data_AF-A0A9N9I227-F1
#
_entry.id   AF-A0A9N9I227-F1
#
_cell.length_a   1.000
_cell.length_b   1.000
_cell.length_c   1.000
_cell.angle_alpha   90.00
_cell.angle_beta   90.00
_cell.angle_gamma   90.00
#
_symmetry.space_group_name_H-M   'P 1'
#
loop_
_entity.id
_entity.type
_entity.pdbx_description
1 polymer ?
#
loop_
_entity_poly.entity_id
_entity_poly.type
_entity_poly.pdbx_seq_one_letter_code
_entity_poly.pdbx_strand_id
1 'polypeptide(L)'
;LESSLQDVAVFDSPKLKLEQYCTTPHLAARMLFTAHSNYDDIEGKTVADFGCGCGILSYNLALDIDSSALCIAQNNCSNYKVNVDFILTDLTLDPLCRWKNNVDTVVMNPPFGTKNNKGIDMIFLKKALEVATTSVYSLHKSSTREYILRKAQEWNVECEVLAEMKPVESKTGATRLVIGAQYSYGEMSAANAVEVTGDHFIEINLQRNTQTHSSNQATRDLHHKDPSLNPTVNFSNFMSDTNDSVSIEKSIGIKAEIAGLVQDPMNSINSLKLPVSDANHNPRINKFKDVLQSPNVDLTVLRQLSWKGIPDELRPMAWQLLLGYLPCNSDRRVATLARKRKEYEDSVSQAYARGVAGLDQTIWHQIHIDVPRTNPGIALYQYETTQQSLERILYVWAIRHPASGYVQGINDIVTPFFTVFLSAYIDCDPETYDPGSLPKEVLNVIEADSFWCLSKLLDGIQDNYTFAQPGIQRQISTLKDLINRIDAISNTSPGGRLRVYSVCLPVDELFANARDVSQEYHSNVGYLFGMAEDSDGFSEFHLYVCAAFLVKWSEKIRSMDFQGIMMFLQSLPTSNWGYEDIELLLSEAYILKSLFHNAPNHLSRA
;
A
#
# COMPACT_ATOMS: atom_id res chain seq x y z
N LEU A 1 23.48 -2.89 9.94
CA LEU A 1 23.31 -3.57 8.64
C LEU A 1 21.89 -3.43 8.12
N GLU A 2 20.86 -3.98 8.79
CA GLU A 2 19.46 -3.89 8.32
C GLU A 2 18.99 -2.47 7.99
N SER A 3 19.17 -1.51 8.91
CA SER A 3 18.83 -0.10 8.67
C SER A 3 19.56 0.49 7.46
N SER A 4 20.82 0.12 7.23
CA SER A 4 21.58 0.59 6.06
C SER A 4 21.10 -0.05 4.76
N LEU A 5 20.52 -1.25 4.81
CA LEU A 5 20.00 -1.93 3.62
C LEU A 5 18.60 -1.41 3.22
N GLN A 6 17.92 -0.64 4.07
CA GLN A 6 16.59 -0.06 3.75
C GLN A 6 16.64 0.95 2.60
N ASP A 7 17.77 1.66 2.44
CA ASP A 7 17.94 2.69 1.41
C ASP A 7 18.56 2.13 0.11
N VAL A 8 18.66 0.80 -0.05
CA VAL A 8 19.16 0.16 -1.27
C VAL A 8 18.10 0.29 -2.37
N ALA A 9 18.46 0.86 -3.52
CA ALA A 9 17.53 1.04 -4.62
C ALA A 9 17.05 -0.31 -5.16
N VAL A 10 15.76 -0.38 -5.51
CA VAL A 10 15.09 -1.59 -6.01
C VAL A 10 14.89 -1.53 -7.53
N PHE A 11 14.30 -2.57 -8.12
CA PHE A 11 14.00 -2.60 -9.56
C PHE A 11 13.04 -1.46 -9.95
N ASP A 12 13.39 -0.69 -10.99
CA ASP A 12 12.48 0.30 -11.59
C ASP A 12 11.28 -0.37 -12.28
N SER A 13 11.53 -1.48 -12.99
CA SER A 13 10.52 -2.27 -13.69
C SER A 13 10.91 -3.76 -13.68
N PRO A 14 10.42 -4.56 -12.71
CA PRO A 14 10.82 -5.95 -12.56
C PRO A 14 10.30 -6.82 -13.71
N LYS A 15 11.18 -7.63 -14.30
CA LYS A 15 10.88 -8.53 -15.41
C LYS A 15 10.22 -9.81 -14.92
N LEU A 16 8.91 -9.91 -15.15
CA LEU A 16 8.11 -11.09 -14.77
C LEU A 16 8.65 -12.42 -15.32
N LYS A 17 9.24 -12.42 -16.52
CA LYS A 17 9.81 -13.63 -17.16
C LYS A 17 11.03 -14.18 -16.44
N LEU A 18 11.75 -13.33 -15.71
CA LEU A 18 12.95 -13.69 -14.93
C LEU A 18 12.64 -13.92 -13.45
N GLU A 19 11.38 -13.77 -13.04
CA GLU A 19 10.99 -13.79 -11.62
C GLU A 19 11.81 -12.79 -10.77
N GLN A 20 11.94 -11.55 -11.23
CA GLN A 20 12.62 -10.51 -10.45
C GLN A 20 11.78 -10.05 -9.26
N TYR A 21 12.33 -10.20 -8.05
CA TYR A 21 11.80 -9.65 -6.80
C TYR A 21 12.97 -9.29 -5.88
N CYS A 22 12.77 -8.31 -5.00
CA CYS A 22 13.83 -7.87 -4.11
C CYS A 22 13.94 -8.77 -2.87
N THR A 23 15.16 -9.07 -2.44
CA THR A 23 15.40 -9.54 -1.07
C THR A 23 15.18 -8.38 -0.13
N THR A 24 14.41 -8.57 0.93
CA THR A 24 14.14 -7.50 1.89
C THR A 24 15.38 -7.20 2.75
N PRO A 25 15.57 -5.97 3.24
CA PRO A 25 16.67 -5.61 4.15
C PRO A 25 16.81 -6.54 5.36
N HIS A 26 15.67 -6.91 5.97
CA HIS A 26 15.63 -7.82 7.12
C HIS A 26 16.19 -9.22 6.79
N LEU A 27 15.71 -9.83 5.70
CA LEU A 27 16.20 -11.12 5.21
C LEU A 27 17.69 -11.10 4.86
N ALA A 28 18.13 -10.06 4.16
CA ALA A 28 19.53 -9.90 3.77
C ALA A 28 20.43 -9.73 5.01
N ALA A 29 20.07 -8.83 5.92
CA ALA A 29 20.84 -8.60 7.14
C ALA A 29 20.92 -9.85 8.01
N ARG A 30 19.81 -10.59 8.16
CA ARG A 30 19.78 -11.81 8.98
C ARG A 30 20.55 -12.97 8.37
N MET A 31 20.47 -13.16 7.05
CA MET A 31 21.30 -14.15 6.34
C MET A 31 22.79 -13.82 6.50
N LEU A 32 23.20 -12.61 6.14
CA LEU A 32 24.60 -12.20 6.18
C LEU A 32 25.16 -12.18 7.60
N PHE A 33 24.38 -11.72 8.58
CA PHE A 33 24.76 -11.77 9.99
C PHE A 33 24.92 -13.21 10.48
N THR A 34 24.04 -14.13 10.09
CA THR A 34 24.16 -15.55 10.47
C THR A 34 25.40 -16.16 9.85
N ALA A 35 25.61 -15.97 8.54
CA ALA A 35 26.79 -16.47 7.83
C ALA A 35 28.10 -15.95 8.43
N HIS A 36 28.14 -14.66 8.79
CA HIS A 36 29.31 -14.05 9.42
C HIS A 36 29.50 -14.47 10.88
N SER A 37 28.50 -14.24 11.74
CA SER A 37 28.67 -14.35 13.19
C SER A 37 28.60 -15.77 13.74
N ASN A 38 27.86 -16.67 13.08
CA ASN A 38 27.69 -18.04 13.56
C ASN A 38 28.62 -19.03 12.87
N TYR A 39 29.03 -18.74 11.63
CA TYR A 39 29.75 -19.69 10.76
C TYR A 39 31.08 -19.17 10.21
N ASP A 40 31.42 -17.89 10.41
CA ASP A 40 32.66 -17.27 9.91
C ASP A 40 32.86 -17.39 8.38
N ASP A 41 31.75 -17.38 7.64
CA ASP A 41 31.72 -17.63 6.19
C ASP A 41 31.78 -16.36 5.33
N ILE A 42 32.02 -15.20 5.95
CA ILE A 42 32.01 -13.89 5.26
C ILE A 42 33.34 -13.15 5.42
N GLU A 43 33.87 -13.04 6.65
CA GLU A 43 35.07 -12.25 6.88
C GLU A 43 36.31 -12.96 6.32
N GLY A 44 37.10 -12.27 5.48
CA GLY A 44 38.26 -12.87 4.82
C GLY A 44 37.94 -13.94 3.77
N LYS A 45 36.67 -14.11 3.40
CA LYS A 45 36.19 -15.06 2.39
C LYS A 45 35.82 -14.36 1.08
N THR A 46 35.96 -15.07 -0.04
CA THR A 46 35.44 -14.62 -1.33
C THR A 46 33.97 -15.00 -1.46
N VAL A 47 33.08 -14.01 -1.41
CA VAL A 47 31.62 -14.20 -1.40
C VAL A 47 31.00 -13.83 -2.74
N ALA A 48 30.26 -14.76 -3.34
CA ALA A 48 29.53 -14.54 -4.59
C ALA A 48 28.01 -14.50 -4.38
N ASP A 49 27.35 -13.59 -5.09
CA ASP A 49 25.89 -13.41 -5.12
C ASP A 49 25.32 -13.90 -6.45
N PHE A 50 24.57 -15.00 -6.42
CA PHE A 50 24.02 -15.64 -7.62
C PHE A 50 22.58 -15.17 -7.88
N GLY A 51 22.36 -14.52 -9.02
CA GLY A 51 21.10 -13.84 -9.33
C GLY A 51 20.95 -12.59 -8.46
N CYS A 52 21.98 -11.75 -8.45
CA CYS A 52 22.13 -10.68 -7.46
C CYS A 52 21.02 -9.63 -7.51
N GLY A 53 20.28 -9.50 -8.62
CA GLY A 53 19.24 -8.51 -8.78
C GLY A 53 19.79 -7.10 -8.56
N CYS A 54 19.24 -6.38 -7.58
CA CYS A 54 19.70 -5.03 -7.20
C CYS A 54 20.92 -5.01 -6.26
N GLY A 55 21.53 -6.16 -5.97
CA GLY A 55 22.82 -6.26 -5.28
C GLY A 55 22.78 -6.18 -3.75
N ILE A 56 21.63 -6.46 -3.12
CA ILE A 56 21.47 -6.33 -1.66
C ILE A 56 22.25 -7.39 -0.85
N LEU A 57 22.63 -8.52 -1.47
CA LEU A 57 23.48 -9.56 -0.89
C LEU A 57 24.92 -9.49 -1.41
N SER A 58 25.21 -8.57 -2.33
CA SER A 58 26.47 -8.53 -3.09
C SER A 58 27.64 -8.03 -2.27
N TYR A 59 28.79 -8.70 -2.37
CA TYR A 59 29.99 -8.37 -1.58
C TYR A 59 31.31 -8.42 -2.35
N ASN A 60 31.73 -9.55 -2.94
CA ASN A 60 32.92 -9.61 -3.79
C ASN A 60 32.57 -9.81 -5.26
N LEU A 61 31.65 -10.74 -5.55
CA LEU A 61 31.27 -11.12 -6.90
C LEU A 61 29.74 -11.14 -7.01
N ALA A 62 29.19 -10.57 -8.08
CA ALA A 62 27.74 -10.53 -8.31
C ALA A 62 27.42 -10.93 -9.75
N LEU A 63 26.58 -11.96 -9.91
CA LEU A 63 26.24 -12.54 -11.21
C LEU A 63 24.74 -12.41 -11.45
N ASP A 64 24.37 -11.89 -12.62
CA ASP A 64 22.97 -11.84 -13.05
C ASP A 64 22.87 -11.97 -14.58
N ILE A 65 21.73 -12.46 -15.06
CA ILE A 65 21.42 -12.54 -16.49
C ILE A 65 20.90 -11.21 -17.03
N ASP A 66 20.44 -10.32 -16.14
CA ASP A 66 19.86 -9.04 -16.50
C ASP A 66 20.83 -7.86 -16.34
N SER A 67 21.25 -7.27 -17.45
CA SER A 67 22.12 -6.09 -17.47
C SER A 67 21.50 -4.86 -16.80
N SER A 68 20.16 -4.70 -16.82
CA SER A 68 19.53 -3.59 -16.09
C SER A 68 19.59 -3.79 -14.58
N ALA A 69 19.49 -5.03 -14.10
CA ALA A 69 19.64 -5.35 -12.68
C ALA A 69 21.07 -5.05 -12.21
N LEU A 70 22.08 -5.47 -12.98
CA LEU A 70 23.48 -5.19 -12.70
C LEU A 70 23.80 -3.69 -12.64
N CYS A 71 23.19 -2.87 -13.51
CA CYS A 71 23.36 -1.42 -13.47
C CYS A 71 22.87 -0.83 -12.14
N ILE A 72 21.70 -1.26 -11.65
CA ILE A 72 21.16 -0.86 -10.35
C ILE A 72 22.08 -1.34 -9.22
N ALA A 73 22.50 -2.61 -9.26
CA ALA A 73 23.39 -3.20 -8.27
C ALA A 73 24.74 -2.48 -8.17
N GLN A 74 25.31 -2.09 -9.31
CA GLN A 74 26.56 -1.35 -9.38
C GLN A 74 26.44 0.06 -8.79
N ASN A 75 25.32 0.74 -9.03
CA ASN A 75 25.03 2.03 -8.40
C ASN A 75 24.85 1.89 -6.88
N ASN A 76 24.11 0.87 -6.43
CA ASN A 76 23.95 0.57 -5.02
C ASN A 76 25.30 0.32 -4.34
N CYS A 77 26.10 -0.63 -4.85
CA CYS A 77 27.40 -0.96 -4.26
C CYS A 77 28.36 0.24 -4.27
N SER A 78 28.31 1.07 -5.32
CA SER A 78 29.07 2.34 -5.36
C SER A 78 28.66 3.32 -4.26
N ASN A 79 27.35 3.47 -4.01
CA ASN A 79 26.83 4.36 -2.97
C ASN A 79 27.26 3.92 -1.56
N TYR A 80 27.31 2.60 -1.33
CA TYR A 80 27.77 2.01 -0.06
C TYR A 80 29.29 1.76 0.01
N LYS A 81 30.04 2.11 -1.05
CA LYS A 81 31.50 1.90 -1.17
C LYS A 81 31.92 0.43 -0.98
N VAL A 82 31.08 -0.49 -1.45
CA VAL A 82 31.37 -1.93 -1.49
C VAL A 82 31.99 -2.25 -2.85
N ASN A 83 33.16 -2.88 -2.85
CA ASN A 83 33.86 -3.23 -4.08
C ASN A 83 33.41 -4.61 -4.58
N VAL A 84 32.56 -4.63 -5.60
CA VAL A 84 31.95 -5.83 -6.17
C VAL A 84 32.27 -5.92 -7.66
N ASP A 85 32.71 -7.09 -8.12
CA ASP A 85 32.82 -7.41 -9.54
C ASP A 85 31.48 -7.91 -10.08
N PHE A 86 30.95 -7.25 -11.10
CA PHE A 86 29.64 -7.57 -11.71
C PHE A 86 29.81 -8.33 -13.02
N ILE A 87 29.08 -9.44 -13.16
CA ILE A 87 29.19 -10.32 -14.32
C ILE A 87 27.81 -10.61 -14.90
N LEU A 88 27.64 -10.18 -16.15
CA LEU A 88 26.48 -10.54 -16.97
C LEU A 88 26.66 -11.98 -17.48
N THR A 89 25.87 -12.91 -16.96
CA THR A 89 25.95 -14.32 -17.36
C THR A 89 24.63 -15.06 -17.16
N ASP A 90 24.40 -16.07 -17.99
CA ASP A 90 23.32 -17.04 -17.78
C ASP A 90 23.86 -18.22 -16.98
N LEU A 91 23.62 -18.22 -15.66
CA LEU A 91 24.04 -19.27 -14.73
C LEU A 91 23.54 -20.68 -15.12
N THR A 92 22.50 -20.78 -15.95
CA THR A 92 21.99 -22.08 -16.43
C THR A 92 22.83 -22.68 -17.54
N LEU A 93 23.50 -21.84 -18.34
CA LEU A 93 24.29 -22.23 -19.51
C LEU A 93 25.80 -22.13 -19.27
N ASP A 94 26.23 -21.34 -18.28
CA ASP A 94 27.63 -21.00 -18.05
C ASP A 94 28.46 -22.24 -17.58
N PRO A 95 29.57 -22.56 -18.27
CA PRO A 95 30.54 -23.51 -17.75
C PRO A 95 31.22 -22.92 -16.51
N LEU A 96 30.89 -23.47 -15.34
CA LEU A 96 31.34 -23.00 -14.02
C LEU A 96 32.86 -23.17 -13.76
N CYS A 97 33.61 -23.68 -14.74
CA CYS A 97 35.03 -24.00 -14.59
C CYS A 97 35.90 -22.80 -14.21
N ARG A 98 35.50 -21.57 -14.58
CA ARG A 98 36.21 -20.32 -14.22
C ARG A 98 36.05 -19.91 -12.74
N TRP A 99 34.97 -20.32 -12.08
CA TRP A 99 34.64 -19.93 -10.70
C TRP A 99 34.95 -21.01 -9.67
N LYS A 100 35.11 -22.26 -10.15
CA LYS A 100 35.39 -23.41 -9.31
C LYS A 100 36.67 -23.19 -8.50
N ASN A 101 36.58 -23.38 -7.19
CA ASN A 101 37.66 -23.18 -6.21
C ASN A 101 38.09 -21.72 -5.94
N ASN A 102 37.43 -20.72 -6.54
CA ASN A 102 37.76 -19.30 -6.35
C ASN A 102 36.71 -18.54 -5.54
N VAL A 103 35.63 -19.20 -5.14
CA VAL A 103 34.54 -18.63 -4.35
C VAL A 103 34.38 -19.48 -3.09
N ASP A 104 34.55 -18.87 -1.94
CA ASP A 104 34.42 -19.56 -0.66
C ASP A 104 32.96 -19.79 -0.29
N THR A 105 32.17 -18.72 -0.43
CA THR A 105 30.78 -18.68 -0.01
C THR A 105 29.89 -18.18 -1.13
N VAL A 106 28.79 -18.88 -1.41
CA VAL A 106 27.75 -18.38 -2.31
C VAL A 106 26.53 -18.00 -1.49
N VAL A 107 26.05 -16.77 -1.66
CA VAL A 107 24.76 -16.29 -1.14
C VAL A 107 23.79 -16.11 -2.30
N MET A 108 22.51 -16.41 -2.10
CA MET A 108 21.50 -16.18 -3.13
C MET A 108 20.07 -16.17 -2.62
N ASN A 109 19.23 -15.52 -3.41
CA ASN A 109 17.78 -15.60 -3.35
C ASN A 109 17.26 -15.95 -4.75
N PRO A 110 17.38 -17.23 -5.18
CA PRO A 110 17.17 -17.62 -6.56
C PRO A 110 15.69 -17.54 -6.95
N PRO A 111 15.37 -17.37 -8.25
CA PRO A 111 13.98 -17.44 -8.73
C PRO A 111 13.34 -18.78 -8.30
N PHE A 112 12.08 -18.75 -7.87
CA PHE A 112 11.43 -19.90 -7.24
C PHE A 112 10.90 -20.95 -8.23
N GLY A 113 10.97 -20.70 -9.54
CA GLY A 113 10.48 -21.62 -10.57
C GLY A 113 8.96 -21.68 -10.65
N THR A 114 8.33 -20.51 -10.49
CA THR A 114 6.87 -20.34 -10.41
C THR A 114 6.25 -19.89 -11.72
N LYS A 115 7.08 -19.57 -12.72
CA LYS A 115 6.68 -19.28 -14.10
C LYS A 115 6.96 -20.50 -14.99
N ASN A 116 7.26 -20.27 -16.27
CA ASN A 116 7.55 -21.33 -17.24
C ASN A 116 8.99 -21.90 -17.11
N ASN A 117 9.53 -21.96 -15.89
CA ASN A 117 10.93 -22.23 -15.54
C ASN A 117 11.03 -23.12 -14.28
N LYS A 118 10.07 -24.03 -14.09
CA LYS A 118 10.01 -24.93 -12.93
C LYS A 118 11.34 -25.65 -12.69
N GLY A 119 11.86 -25.55 -11.47
CA GLY A 119 13.13 -26.17 -11.04
C GLY A 119 14.37 -25.29 -11.23
N ILE A 120 14.22 -24.05 -11.68
CA ILE A 120 15.32 -23.08 -11.80
C ILE A 120 16.02 -22.81 -10.46
N ASP A 121 15.27 -22.80 -9.35
CA ASP A 121 15.78 -22.67 -7.98
C ASP A 121 16.80 -23.78 -7.65
N MET A 122 16.50 -25.00 -8.09
CA MET A 122 17.38 -26.16 -7.90
C MET A 122 18.58 -26.14 -8.83
N ILE A 123 18.45 -25.55 -10.03
CA ILE A 123 19.58 -25.34 -10.93
C ILE A 123 20.56 -24.35 -10.29
N PHE A 124 20.07 -23.21 -9.78
CA PHE A 124 20.88 -22.24 -9.06
C PHE A 124 21.55 -22.87 -7.84
N LEU A 125 20.79 -23.63 -7.03
CA LEU A 125 21.33 -24.33 -5.87
C LEU A 125 22.46 -25.27 -6.27
N LYS A 126 22.25 -26.12 -7.28
CA LYS A 126 23.27 -27.05 -7.76
C LYS A 126 24.51 -26.33 -8.29
N LYS A 127 24.33 -25.25 -9.03
CA LYS A 127 25.43 -24.43 -9.57
C LYS A 127 26.25 -23.78 -8.45
N ALA A 128 25.59 -23.27 -7.40
CA ALA A 128 26.29 -22.74 -6.24
C ALA A 128 27.10 -23.82 -5.50
N LEU A 129 26.52 -25.01 -5.32
CA LEU A 129 27.21 -26.16 -4.71
C LEU A 129 28.40 -26.66 -5.54
N GLU A 130 28.40 -26.41 -6.84
CA GLU A 130 29.52 -26.73 -7.74
C GLU A 130 30.64 -25.67 -7.71
N VAL A 131 30.34 -24.44 -7.25
CA VAL A 131 31.25 -23.28 -7.24
C VAL A 131 31.84 -23.00 -5.86
N ALA A 132 31.01 -23.02 -4.82
CA ALA A 132 31.42 -22.72 -3.44
C ALA A 132 32.40 -23.79 -2.93
N THR A 133 33.50 -23.35 -2.30
CA THR A 133 34.43 -24.29 -1.64
C THR A 133 33.98 -24.66 -0.24
N THR A 134 33.30 -23.74 0.46
CA THR A 134 33.02 -23.86 1.89
C THR A 134 31.53 -23.92 2.17
N SER A 135 30.77 -22.91 1.72
CA SER A 135 29.38 -22.74 2.17
C SER A 135 28.45 -22.17 1.10
N VAL A 136 27.20 -22.62 1.13
CA VAL A 136 26.11 -22.06 0.31
C VAL A 136 24.96 -21.64 1.22
N TYR A 137 24.53 -20.38 1.07
CA TYR A 137 23.40 -19.77 1.74
C TYR A 137 22.33 -19.41 0.72
N SER A 138 21.20 -20.13 0.76
CA SER A 138 20.13 -19.94 -0.22
C SER A 138 18.77 -19.76 0.42
N LEU A 139 17.94 -18.87 -0.15
CA LEU A 139 16.56 -18.63 0.26
C LEU A 139 15.57 -19.46 -0.57
N HIS A 140 14.83 -20.36 0.07
CA HIS A 140 13.81 -21.21 -0.59
C HIS A 140 12.45 -21.18 0.11
N LYS A 141 11.37 -21.47 -0.62
CA LYS A 141 10.02 -21.61 -0.03
C LYS A 141 9.99 -22.76 1.00
N SER A 142 9.33 -22.58 2.15
CA SER A 142 9.18 -23.67 3.12
C SER A 142 8.50 -24.92 2.58
N SER A 143 7.63 -24.79 1.57
CA SER A 143 7.00 -25.93 0.89
C SER A 143 8.00 -26.82 0.12
N THR A 144 9.18 -26.29 -0.24
CA THR A 144 10.22 -27.06 -0.93
C THR A 144 11.26 -27.64 0.02
N ARG A 145 11.14 -27.41 1.34
CA ARG A 145 12.10 -27.88 2.37
C ARG A 145 12.42 -29.37 2.26
N GLU A 146 11.41 -30.23 2.36
CA GLU A 146 11.61 -31.69 2.34
C GLU A 146 12.24 -32.15 1.02
N TYR A 147 11.86 -31.49 -0.08
CA TYR A 147 12.42 -31.77 -1.40
C TYR A 147 13.91 -31.38 -1.47
N ILE A 148 14.29 -30.22 -0.96
CA ILE A 148 15.69 -29.76 -0.95
C ILE A 148 16.54 -30.60 -0.01
N LEU A 149 16.05 -30.94 1.19
CA LEU A 149 16.76 -31.83 2.12
C LEU A 149 17.02 -33.21 1.49
N ARG A 150 16.01 -33.78 0.82
CA ARG A 150 16.19 -35.03 0.07
C ARG A 150 17.20 -34.87 -1.07
N LYS A 151 17.16 -33.77 -1.82
CA LYS A 151 18.12 -33.51 -2.90
C LYS A 151 19.55 -33.30 -2.40
N ALA A 152 19.73 -32.63 -1.27
CA ALA A 152 21.03 -32.47 -0.64
C ALA A 152 21.62 -33.83 -0.22
N GLN A 153 20.79 -34.72 0.34
CA GLN A 153 21.20 -36.11 0.61
C GLN A 153 21.60 -36.86 -0.66
N GLU A 154 20.83 -36.73 -1.75
CA GLU A 154 21.17 -37.31 -3.06
C GLU A 154 22.48 -36.72 -3.64
N TRP A 155 22.82 -35.49 -3.29
CA TRP A 155 24.04 -34.79 -3.71
C TRP A 155 25.21 -34.98 -2.73
N ASN A 156 25.04 -35.75 -1.66
CA ASN A 156 26.02 -35.93 -0.58
C ASN A 156 26.50 -34.61 0.04
N VAL A 157 25.57 -33.67 0.25
CA VAL A 157 25.83 -32.38 0.90
C VAL A 157 25.11 -32.34 2.24
N GLU A 158 25.81 -31.95 3.30
CA GLU A 158 25.16 -31.66 4.59
C GLU A 158 24.35 -30.38 4.44
N CYS A 159 23.07 -30.45 4.80
CA CYS A 159 22.13 -29.37 4.56
C CYS A 159 21.28 -29.18 5.81
N GLU A 160 21.37 -28.00 6.40
CA GLU A 160 20.62 -27.63 7.58
C GLU A 160 19.75 -26.40 7.33
N VAL A 161 18.65 -26.33 8.09
CA VAL A 161 17.74 -25.19 8.06
C VAL A 161 18.17 -24.22 9.16
N LEU A 162 18.88 -23.17 8.78
CA LEU A 162 19.42 -22.18 9.71
C LEU A 162 18.35 -21.30 10.35
N ALA A 163 17.30 -20.99 9.58
CA ALA A 163 16.20 -20.18 10.05
C ALA A 163 14.92 -20.48 9.27
N GLU A 164 13.80 -20.52 9.99
CA GLU A 164 12.46 -20.41 9.42
C GLU A 164 11.91 -19.03 9.78
N MET A 165 11.90 -18.13 8.79
CA MET A 165 11.42 -16.77 8.98
C MET A 165 9.92 -16.75 8.71
N LYS A 166 9.11 -16.75 9.78
CA LYS A 166 7.70 -16.38 9.67
C LYS A 166 7.64 -14.96 9.13
N PRO A 167 6.75 -14.63 8.18
CA PRO A 167 6.75 -13.31 7.55
C PRO A 167 6.69 -12.21 8.61
N VAL A 168 7.74 -11.39 8.67
CA VAL A 168 7.62 -10.02 9.18
C VAL A 168 7.08 -9.22 8.01
N GLU A 169 5.92 -8.60 8.22
CA GLU A 169 5.12 -7.81 7.28
C GLU A 169 5.96 -7.09 6.21
N SER A 170 6.17 -7.76 5.09
CA SER A 170 6.75 -7.16 3.88
C SER A 170 6.22 -7.94 2.67
N LYS A 171 5.83 -7.19 1.63
CA LYS A 171 4.96 -7.56 0.50
C LYS A 171 5.45 -8.70 -0.44
N THR A 172 6.39 -9.54 -0.01
CA THR A 172 6.78 -10.76 -0.73
C THR A 172 6.76 -11.95 0.23
N GLY A 173 5.54 -12.39 0.55
CA GLY A 173 5.37 -13.56 1.40
C GLY A 173 5.91 -14.81 0.70
N ALA A 174 7.06 -15.25 1.15
CA ALA A 174 7.48 -16.63 1.11
C ALA A 174 8.15 -16.82 2.46
N THR A 175 7.76 -17.84 3.22
CA THR A 175 8.60 -18.28 4.34
C THR A 175 9.89 -18.76 3.70
N ARG A 176 10.94 -17.94 3.81
CA ARG A 176 12.24 -18.23 3.22
C ARG A 176 13.03 -19.06 4.22
N LEU A 177 13.35 -20.30 3.85
CA LEU A 177 14.39 -21.07 4.53
C LEU A 177 15.72 -20.38 4.25
N VAL A 178 16.50 -20.12 5.28
CA VAL A 178 17.95 -20.03 5.09
C VAL A 178 18.46 -21.46 5.20
N ILE A 179 18.96 -22.00 4.09
CA ILE A 179 19.68 -23.28 4.11
C ILE A 179 21.16 -22.95 4.23
N GLY A 180 21.81 -23.50 5.25
CA GLY A 180 23.26 -23.56 5.39
C GLY A 180 23.70 -24.97 5.03
N ALA A 181 24.68 -25.08 4.15
CA ALA A 181 25.30 -26.36 3.84
C ALA A 181 26.79 -26.27 4.15
N GLN A 182 27.28 -27.11 5.07
CA GLN A 182 28.70 -27.25 5.38
C GLN A 182 29.26 -28.48 4.67
N TYR A 183 30.48 -28.36 4.14
CA TYR A 183 31.16 -29.46 3.49
C TYR A 183 32.27 -30.02 4.38
N SER A 184 32.36 -31.35 4.46
CA SER A 184 33.56 -32.05 4.90
C SER A 184 34.14 -32.82 3.70
N TYR A 185 35.34 -32.42 3.25
CA TYR A 185 36.00 -33.09 2.12
C TYR A 185 36.53 -34.47 2.59
N GLY A 186 35.84 -35.53 2.20
CA GLY A 186 36.42 -36.88 2.16
C GLY A 186 37.20 -37.04 0.86
N GLU A 187 38.48 -37.42 0.95
CA GLU A 187 39.36 -37.67 -0.18
C GLU A 187 38.68 -38.56 -1.24
N MET A 188 38.41 -38.00 -2.43
CA MET A 188 38.20 -38.78 -3.64
C MET A 188 39.26 -38.42 -4.67
N SER A 189 39.98 -39.46 -5.05
CA SER A 189 41.18 -39.51 -5.88
C SER A 189 41.07 -38.76 -7.21
N ALA A 190 42.18 -38.10 -7.54
CA ALA A 190 42.50 -37.60 -8.86
C ALA A 190 42.37 -38.68 -9.95
N ALA A 191 41.45 -38.49 -10.90
CA ALA A 191 41.56 -39.04 -12.24
C ALA A 191 40.69 -38.25 -13.22
N ASN A 192 41.33 -37.80 -14.30
CA ASN A 192 40.77 -37.23 -15.54
C ASN A 192 40.52 -35.72 -15.56
N ALA A 193 41.63 -34.96 -15.55
CA ALA A 193 41.70 -33.68 -16.24
C ALA A 193 41.62 -33.90 -17.77
N VAL A 194 40.76 -33.15 -18.45
CA VAL A 194 40.85 -32.95 -19.91
C VAL A 194 41.02 -31.45 -20.12
N GLU A 195 42.19 -31.08 -20.61
CA GLU A 195 42.53 -29.75 -21.10
C GLU A 195 41.60 -29.37 -22.26
N VAL A 196 40.99 -28.19 -22.20
CA VAL A 196 40.53 -27.48 -23.39
C VAL A 196 41.09 -26.07 -23.34
N THR A 197 42.09 -25.85 -24.18
CA THR A 197 42.70 -24.57 -24.51
C THR A 197 41.83 -23.82 -25.52
N GLY A 198 41.86 -22.48 -25.48
CA GLY A 198 41.52 -21.64 -26.63
C GLY A 198 40.38 -20.63 -26.44
N ASP A 199 40.74 -19.48 -25.89
CA ASP A 199 40.39 -18.11 -26.31
C ASP A 199 39.09 -17.84 -27.09
N HIS A 200 38.26 -16.93 -26.58
CA HIS A 200 38.11 -15.55 -27.11
C HIS A 200 37.28 -14.71 -26.13
N PHE A 201 37.93 -13.74 -25.49
CA PHE A 201 37.36 -12.72 -24.61
C PHE A 201 36.93 -11.49 -25.41
N ILE A 202 35.88 -10.81 -24.96
CA ILE A 202 35.64 -9.38 -25.19
C ILE A 202 35.49 -8.73 -23.82
N GLU A 203 36.52 -8.01 -23.39
CA GLU A 203 36.53 -7.12 -22.23
C GLU A 203 35.92 -5.76 -22.64
N ILE A 204 34.93 -5.27 -21.89
CA ILE A 204 34.54 -3.85 -21.95
C ILE A 204 34.73 -3.26 -20.55
N ASN A 205 35.86 -2.59 -20.37
CA ASN A 205 36.22 -1.80 -19.21
C ASN A 205 35.67 -0.38 -19.38
N LEU A 206 34.88 0.13 -18.42
CA LEU A 206 34.53 1.55 -18.32
C LEU A 206 34.82 2.05 -16.91
N GLN A 207 36.02 2.62 -16.73
CA GLN A 207 36.41 3.36 -15.54
C GLN A 207 35.88 4.81 -15.59
N ARG A 208 35.46 5.33 -14.44
CA ARG A 208 35.05 6.73 -14.22
C ARG A 208 36.25 7.68 -14.24
N ASN A 209 36.02 8.83 -14.86
CA ASN A 209 36.87 10.02 -14.92
C ASN A 209 37.23 10.59 -13.53
N THR A 210 38.50 10.97 -13.36
CA THR A 210 38.90 12.18 -12.60
C THR A 210 40.28 12.64 -13.07
N GLN A 211 40.41 13.88 -13.57
CA GLN A 211 41.49 14.80 -13.16
C GLN A 211 41.31 16.22 -13.74
N THR A 212 41.49 17.17 -12.84
CA THR A 212 41.66 18.62 -13.01
C THR A 212 43.00 18.98 -13.66
N HIS A 213 43.05 19.92 -14.61
CA HIS A 213 43.86 21.17 -14.55
C HIS A 213 43.95 21.95 -15.88
N SER A 214 43.55 23.23 -15.80
CA SER A 214 44.15 24.45 -16.37
C SER A 214 44.48 24.62 -17.87
N SER A 215 43.89 25.71 -18.40
CA SER A 215 44.52 26.87 -19.08
C SER A 215 44.30 27.09 -20.59
N ASN A 216 43.79 28.31 -20.84
CA ASN A 216 44.07 29.27 -21.91
C ASN A 216 43.32 29.27 -23.27
N GLN A 217 42.59 30.40 -23.42
CA GLN A 217 42.51 31.32 -24.58
C GLN A 217 41.73 30.87 -25.83
N ALA A 218 40.59 31.54 -26.10
CA ALA A 218 40.56 32.76 -26.93
C ALA A 218 39.11 33.19 -27.26
N THR A 219 38.75 34.37 -26.75
CA THR A 219 37.92 35.45 -27.36
C THR A 219 36.90 35.12 -28.46
N ARG A 220 35.63 35.50 -28.22
CA ARG A 220 34.90 36.45 -29.09
C ARG A 220 33.70 37.06 -28.34
N ASP A 221 33.79 38.37 -28.16
CA ASP A 221 32.75 39.28 -27.70
C ASP A 221 31.50 39.25 -28.59
N LEU A 222 30.35 39.61 -28.01
CA LEU A 222 29.43 40.62 -28.56
C LEU A 222 28.40 41.05 -27.48
N HIS A 223 28.46 42.34 -27.13
CA HIS A 223 27.53 43.10 -26.30
C HIS A 223 26.08 43.12 -26.85
N HIS A 224 25.04 43.15 -26.01
CA HIS A 224 24.42 44.39 -25.45
C HIS A 224 22.99 44.18 -24.88
N LYS A 225 22.76 44.81 -23.72
CA LYS A 225 21.59 45.62 -23.27
C LYS A 225 20.25 44.95 -22.87
N ASP A 226 20.02 45.01 -21.57
CA ASP A 226 18.75 45.36 -20.89
C ASP A 226 18.07 46.60 -21.50
N PRO A 227 16.72 46.72 -21.46
CA PRO A 227 16.10 47.41 -20.32
C PRO A 227 14.71 46.91 -19.85
N SER A 228 14.45 47.28 -18.60
CA SER A 228 13.19 47.30 -17.87
C SER A 228 12.03 48.04 -18.56
N LEU A 229 10.79 47.66 -18.22
CA LEU A 229 9.60 48.54 -18.26
C LEU A 229 8.43 47.94 -17.42
N ASN A 230 8.05 48.68 -16.37
CA ASN A 230 6.74 48.60 -15.71
C ASN A 230 5.64 49.12 -16.65
N PRO A 231 4.36 48.85 -16.34
CA PRO A 231 3.51 49.99 -16.01
C PRO A 231 2.56 49.77 -14.83
N THR A 232 2.63 50.70 -13.88
CA THR A 232 1.52 51.12 -13.01
C THR A 232 0.42 51.79 -13.84
N VAL A 233 -0.84 51.40 -13.65
CA VAL A 233 -2.01 52.23 -14.00
C VAL A 233 -2.94 52.30 -12.79
N ASN A 234 -3.07 53.51 -12.25
CA ASN A 234 -4.10 53.92 -11.30
C ASN A 234 -5.44 54.07 -12.01
N PHE A 235 -6.53 53.57 -11.42
CA PHE A 235 -7.87 54.10 -11.66
C PHE A 235 -8.65 54.19 -10.34
N SER A 236 -8.56 55.37 -9.73
CA SER A 236 -9.58 55.89 -8.84
C SER A 236 -10.72 56.46 -9.69
N ASN A 237 -11.87 55.81 -9.70
CA ASN A 237 -13.24 56.37 -9.82
C ASN A 237 -14.20 55.26 -10.23
N PHE A 238 -15.15 54.95 -9.34
CA PHE A 238 -16.56 54.62 -9.58
C PHE A 238 -17.07 53.78 -8.40
N MET A 239 -17.44 54.46 -7.31
CA MET A 239 -18.56 54.02 -6.49
C MET A 239 -19.80 54.73 -7.03
N SER A 240 -20.72 53.98 -7.62
CA SER A 240 -22.14 54.29 -7.60
C SER A 240 -22.93 53.03 -7.94
N ASP A 241 -23.85 52.71 -7.03
CA ASP A 241 -24.82 51.63 -7.05
C ASP A 241 -25.35 51.24 -8.43
N THR A 242 -25.47 49.95 -8.69
CA THR A 242 -26.72 49.33 -9.19
C THR A 242 -26.62 47.81 -9.10
N ASN A 243 -27.75 47.20 -8.72
CA ASN A 243 -27.98 45.76 -8.69
C ASN A 243 -27.61 45.09 -10.01
N ASP A 244 -26.58 44.25 -10.00
CA ASP A 244 -26.45 43.19 -10.99
C ASP A 244 -26.34 41.86 -10.25
N SER A 245 -27.44 41.10 -10.35
CA SER A 245 -27.49 39.67 -10.07
C SER A 245 -26.32 39.00 -10.79
N VAL A 246 -25.39 38.45 -10.02
CA VAL A 246 -24.35 37.55 -10.54
C VAL A 246 -25.07 36.34 -11.14
N SER A 247 -25.30 36.38 -12.46
CA SER A 247 -25.60 35.21 -13.24
C SER A 247 -24.35 34.34 -13.22
N ILE A 248 -24.31 33.39 -12.28
CA ILE A 248 -23.38 32.27 -12.31
C ILE A 248 -23.62 31.61 -13.67
N GLU A 249 -22.69 31.79 -14.61
CA GLU A 249 -22.64 30.98 -15.82
C GLU A 249 -22.75 29.54 -15.37
N LYS A 250 -23.74 28.79 -15.88
CA LYS A 250 -23.94 27.38 -15.56
C LYS A 250 -22.68 26.61 -15.97
N SER A 251 -21.72 26.53 -15.06
CA SER A 251 -20.67 25.53 -15.10
C SER A 251 -21.35 24.17 -15.14
N ILE A 252 -20.93 23.37 -16.13
CA ILE A 252 -21.57 22.11 -16.47
C ILE A 252 -21.58 21.21 -15.23
N GLY A 253 -22.77 20.82 -14.77
CA GLY A 253 -22.92 19.83 -13.70
C GLY A 253 -22.95 20.36 -12.27
N ILE A 254 -22.93 21.67 -12.01
CA ILE A 254 -23.07 22.19 -10.64
C ILE A 254 -24.54 22.42 -10.26
N LYS A 255 -24.93 22.01 -9.04
CA LYS A 255 -26.28 22.21 -8.48
C LYS A 255 -26.64 23.69 -8.36
N ALA A 256 -27.87 24.06 -8.68
CA ALA A 256 -28.32 25.46 -8.72
C ALA A 256 -28.31 26.19 -7.35
N GLU A 257 -28.30 25.46 -6.22
CA GLU A 257 -28.51 26.02 -4.87
C GLU A 257 -27.25 25.94 -3.97
N ILE A 258 -26.06 26.05 -4.57
CA ILE A 258 -24.75 25.88 -3.90
C ILE A 258 -24.62 26.76 -2.64
N ALA A 259 -25.02 28.04 -2.71
CA ALA A 259 -24.82 28.99 -1.61
C ALA A 259 -25.56 28.54 -0.34
N GLY A 260 -26.76 27.96 -0.50
CA GLY A 260 -27.52 27.38 0.61
C GLY A 260 -26.87 26.11 1.15
N LEU A 261 -26.36 25.25 0.26
CA LEU A 261 -25.69 23.98 0.61
C LEU A 261 -24.38 24.18 1.36
N VAL A 262 -23.63 25.24 1.02
CA VAL A 262 -22.41 25.61 1.73
C VAL A 262 -22.72 26.00 3.17
N GLN A 263 -23.78 26.77 3.42
CA GLN A 263 -24.11 27.21 4.77
C GLN A 263 -24.76 26.13 5.63
N ASP A 264 -25.71 25.39 5.04
CA ASP A 264 -26.43 24.34 5.72
C ASP A 264 -26.60 23.13 4.80
N PRO A 265 -25.92 22.00 5.08
CA PRO A 265 -26.12 20.76 4.34
C PRO A 265 -27.57 20.28 4.35
N MET A 266 -28.40 20.70 5.31
CA MET A 266 -29.83 20.38 5.37
C MET A 266 -30.59 20.88 4.14
N ASN A 267 -30.11 21.94 3.50
CA ASN A 267 -30.70 22.44 2.27
C ASN A 267 -30.67 21.40 1.15
N SER A 268 -29.69 20.47 1.15
CA SER A 268 -29.67 19.36 0.19
C SER A 268 -30.93 18.49 0.28
N ILE A 269 -31.45 18.28 1.49
CA ILE A 269 -32.62 17.45 1.74
C ILE A 269 -33.91 18.15 1.28
N ASN A 270 -33.97 19.47 1.47
CA ASN A 270 -35.12 20.29 1.11
C ASN A 270 -35.19 20.56 -0.40
N SER A 271 -34.03 20.66 -1.05
CA SER A 271 -33.88 20.97 -2.48
C SER A 271 -33.89 19.74 -3.38
N LEU A 272 -34.03 18.52 -2.81
CA LEU A 272 -34.24 17.27 -3.54
C LEU A 272 -35.54 17.33 -4.36
N LYS A 273 -35.47 17.94 -5.55
CA LYS A 273 -36.45 17.80 -6.62
C LYS A 273 -36.27 16.43 -7.25
N LEU A 274 -36.72 15.40 -6.55
CA LEU A 274 -36.91 14.09 -7.17
C LEU A 274 -37.88 14.28 -8.36
N PRO A 275 -37.65 13.65 -9.52
CA PRO A 275 -38.61 13.64 -10.60
C PRO A 275 -39.99 13.26 -10.03
N VAL A 276 -41.04 13.97 -10.46
CA VAL A 276 -42.41 13.86 -9.91
C VAL A 276 -42.97 12.42 -10.03
N SER A 277 -42.32 11.55 -10.80
CA SER A 277 -42.59 10.10 -10.87
C SER A 277 -42.03 9.27 -9.69
N ASP A 278 -40.94 9.69 -9.04
CA ASP A 278 -40.21 8.89 -8.02
C ASP A 278 -40.29 9.46 -6.60
N ALA A 279 -40.56 10.76 -6.45
CA ALA A 279 -40.62 11.44 -5.15
C ALA A 279 -41.65 10.85 -4.17
N ASN A 280 -42.72 10.25 -4.71
CA ASN A 280 -43.80 9.62 -3.96
C ASN A 280 -43.70 8.08 -3.88
N HIS A 281 -42.64 7.45 -4.42
CA HIS A 281 -42.58 5.99 -4.57
C HIS A 281 -41.36 5.30 -3.95
N ASN A 282 -40.41 6.03 -3.36
CA ASN A 282 -39.34 5.39 -2.58
C ASN A 282 -39.58 5.54 -1.05
N PRO A 283 -40.32 4.62 -0.40
CA PRO A 283 -40.61 4.67 1.03
C PRO A 283 -39.34 4.65 1.90
N ARG A 284 -38.20 4.24 1.35
CA ARG A 284 -36.92 4.25 2.05
C ARG A 284 -36.35 5.67 2.18
N ILE A 285 -36.33 6.44 1.09
CA ILE A 285 -35.85 7.83 1.10
C ILE A 285 -36.66 8.66 2.10
N ASN A 286 -37.98 8.49 2.12
CA ASN A 286 -38.84 9.21 3.06
C ASN A 286 -38.51 8.88 4.52
N LYS A 287 -38.26 7.61 4.86
CA LYS A 287 -37.82 7.22 6.22
C LYS A 287 -36.51 7.90 6.62
N PHE A 288 -35.54 8.00 5.71
CA PHE A 288 -34.31 8.74 6.00
C PHE A 288 -34.56 10.23 6.18
N LYS A 289 -35.39 10.84 5.33
CA LYS A 289 -35.76 12.26 5.46
C LYS A 289 -36.41 12.54 6.81
N ASP A 290 -37.37 11.72 7.22
CA ASP A 290 -38.06 11.86 8.51
C ASP A 290 -37.07 11.87 9.69
N VAL A 291 -36.07 10.98 9.65
CA VAL A 291 -35.05 10.89 10.70
C VAL A 291 -34.07 12.08 10.64
N LEU A 292 -33.57 12.43 9.45
CA LEU A 292 -32.57 13.49 9.27
C LEU A 292 -33.13 14.91 9.51
N GLN A 293 -34.42 15.10 9.22
CA GLN A 293 -35.18 16.33 9.48
C GLN A 293 -35.59 16.48 10.95
N SER A 294 -35.42 15.46 11.79
CA SER A 294 -35.68 15.56 13.22
C SER A 294 -34.81 16.65 13.87
N PRO A 295 -35.38 17.50 14.75
CA PRO A 295 -34.61 18.50 15.49
C PRO A 295 -33.50 17.86 16.34
N ASN A 296 -33.72 16.63 16.80
CA ASN A 296 -32.69 15.80 17.41
C ASN A 296 -32.70 14.44 16.71
N VAL A 297 -31.70 14.18 15.89
CA VAL A 297 -31.56 12.92 15.15
C VAL A 297 -31.29 11.78 16.12
N ASP A 298 -32.12 10.75 16.07
CA ASP A 298 -31.85 9.50 16.77
C ASP A 298 -30.83 8.68 15.99
N LEU A 299 -29.59 8.64 16.48
CA LEU A 299 -28.51 7.89 15.85
C LEU A 299 -28.77 6.38 15.84
N THR A 300 -29.55 5.84 16.76
CA THR A 300 -29.89 4.40 16.78
C THR A 300 -30.78 4.06 15.59
N VAL A 301 -31.80 4.88 15.33
CA VAL A 301 -32.70 4.71 14.18
C VAL A 301 -31.97 5.02 12.88
N LEU A 302 -31.18 6.11 12.84
CA LEU A 302 -30.40 6.46 11.66
C LEU A 302 -29.41 5.35 11.30
N ARG A 303 -28.74 4.77 12.31
CA ARG A 303 -27.94 3.55 12.13
C ARG A 303 -28.85 2.53 11.50
N GLN A 304 -29.85 1.96 12.18
CA GLN A 304 -30.75 0.90 11.66
C GLN A 304 -31.18 1.04 10.19
N LEU A 305 -31.57 2.24 9.75
CA LEU A 305 -31.93 2.49 8.34
C LEU A 305 -30.76 2.37 7.37
N SER A 306 -29.56 2.75 7.79
CA SER A 306 -28.32 2.74 7.03
C SER A 306 -27.73 1.35 6.78
N TRP A 307 -28.24 0.28 7.40
CA TRP A 307 -27.66 -1.08 7.34
C TRP A 307 -27.61 -1.56 5.91
N LYS A 308 -28.74 -1.36 5.24
CA LYS A 308 -28.98 -1.75 3.86
C LYS A 308 -28.49 -0.66 2.88
N GLY A 309 -27.53 0.16 3.27
CA GLY A 309 -27.08 1.35 2.52
C GLY A 309 -27.86 2.64 2.78
N ILE A 310 -27.26 3.78 2.41
CA ILE A 310 -27.91 5.09 2.42
C ILE A 310 -28.07 5.55 0.96
N PRO A 311 -29.25 6.09 0.58
CA PRO A 311 -29.44 6.75 -0.71
C PRO A 311 -28.36 7.80 -0.99
N ASP A 312 -27.87 7.86 -2.23
CA ASP A 312 -26.73 8.69 -2.62
C ASP A 312 -26.87 10.15 -2.19
N GLU A 313 -28.07 10.70 -2.34
CA GLU A 313 -28.35 12.11 -2.09
C GLU A 313 -28.38 12.47 -0.61
N LEU A 314 -28.54 11.47 0.27
CA LEU A 314 -28.59 11.64 1.72
C LEU A 314 -27.28 11.24 2.41
N ARG A 315 -26.37 10.59 1.67
CA ARG A 315 -25.08 10.08 2.17
C ARG A 315 -24.21 11.16 2.81
N PRO A 316 -24.04 12.37 2.23
CA PRO A 316 -23.15 13.39 2.80
C PRO A 316 -23.52 13.74 4.24
N MET A 317 -24.78 14.11 4.48
CA MET A 317 -25.23 14.51 5.81
C MET A 317 -25.26 13.32 6.79
N ALA A 318 -25.71 12.15 6.33
CA ALA A 318 -25.79 10.99 7.19
C ALA A 318 -24.40 10.52 7.64
N TRP A 319 -23.38 10.56 6.79
CA TRP A 319 -21.99 10.23 7.16
C TRP A 319 -21.45 11.18 8.22
N GLN A 320 -21.67 12.49 8.06
CA GLN A 320 -21.24 13.47 9.05
C GLN A 320 -21.89 13.23 10.43
N LEU A 321 -23.16 12.80 10.46
CA LEU A 321 -23.86 12.45 11.72
C LEU A 321 -23.36 11.13 12.31
N LEU A 322 -23.21 10.08 11.49
CA LEU A 322 -22.79 8.75 11.94
C LEU A 322 -21.36 8.75 12.49
N LEU A 323 -20.47 9.56 11.92
CA LEU A 323 -19.09 9.75 12.39
C LEU A 323 -18.97 10.73 13.57
N GLY A 324 -20.09 11.34 13.99
CA GLY A 324 -20.09 12.33 15.06
C GLY A 324 -19.35 13.63 14.73
N TYR A 325 -19.19 13.94 13.44
CA TYR A 325 -18.71 15.26 13.00
C TYR A 325 -19.82 16.32 13.16
N LEU A 326 -21.04 15.99 12.73
CA LEU A 326 -22.22 16.80 12.96
C LEU A 326 -22.93 16.44 14.28
N PRO A 327 -23.36 17.43 15.06
CA PRO A 327 -24.20 17.17 16.23
C PRO A 327 -25.60 16.71 15.82
N CYS A 328 -26.19 15.82 16.62
CA CYS A 328 -27.54 15.31 16.38
C CYS A 328 -28.62 16.40 16.50
N ASN A 329 -28.37 17.44 17.30
CA ASN A 329 -29.24 18.60 17.45
C ASN A 329 -29.07 19.57 16.25
N SER A 330 -30.16 19.85 15.53
CA SER A 330 -30.19 20.68 14.32
C SER A 330 -29.68 22.10 14.54
N ASP A 331 -30.05 22.74 15.65
CA ASP A 331 -29.77 24.15 15.93
C ASP A 331 -28.27 24.42 16.08
N ARG A 332 -27.49 23.38 16.38
CA ARG A 332 -26.05 23.46 16.56
C ARG A 332 -25.25 23.15 15.28
N ARG A 333 -25.87 22.60 14.23
CA ARG A 333 -25.16 22.08 13.05
C ARG A 333 -24.45 23.19 12.26
N VAL A 334 -25.18 24.22 11.86
CA VAL A 334 -24.63 25.36 11.08
C VAL A 334 -23.46 26.03 11.79
N ALA A 335 -23.64 26.36 13.08
CA ALA A 335 -22.57 26.98 13.88
C ALA A 335 -21.36 26.05 14.06
N THR A 336 -21.59 24.75 14.21
CA THR A 336 -20.50 23.76 14.34
C THR A 336 -19.70 23.64 13.05
N LEU A 337 -20.37 23.52 11.90
CA LEU A 337 -19.72 23.46 10.58
C LEU A 337 -18.92 24.73 10.29
N ALA A 338 -19.53 25.90 10.46
CA ALA A 338 -18.85 27.17 10.22
C ALA A 338 -17.56 27.29 11.05
N ARG A 339 -17.63 26.92 12.34
CA ARG A 339 -16.46 26.91 13.23
C ARG A 339 -15.42 25.88 12.79
N LYS A 340 -15.84 24.66 12.47
CA LYS A 340 -14.93 23.55 12.14
C LYS A 340 -14.23 23.73 10.79
N ARG A 341 -14.94 24.24 9.78
CA ARG A 341 -14.38 24.57 8.47
C ARG A 341 -13.37 25.70 8.56
N LYS A 342 -13.68 26.74 9.35
CA LYS A 342 -12.73 27.81 9.67
C LYS A 342 -11.50 27.29 10.41
N GLU A 343 -11.68 26.43 11.42
CA GLU A 343 -10.56 25.81 12.16
C GLU A 343 -9.60 25.05 11.22
N TYR A 344 -10.13 24.36 10.22
CA TYR A 344 -9.33 23.69 9.19
C TYR A 344 -8.62 24.69 8.27
N GLU A 345 -9.34 25.69 7.75
CA GLU A 345 -8.78 26.73 6.87
C GLU A 345 -7.65 27.51 7.56
N ASP A 346 -7.82 27.86 8.84
CA ASP A 346 -6.80 28.51 9.65
C ASP A 346 -5.57 27.58 9.82
N SER A 347 -5.80 26.27 10.01
CA SER A 347 -4.72 25.27 10.12
C SER A 347 -3.92 25.13 8.82
N VAL A 348 -4.59 25.09 7.67
CA VAL A 348 -3.96 25.09 6.33
C VAL A 348 -3.16 26.37 6.14
N SER A 349 -3.77 27.53 6.42
CA SER A 349 -3.13 28.84 6.26
C SER A 349 -1.87 28.96 7.11
N GLN A 350 -1.91 28.45 8.36
CA GLN A 350 -0.77 28.42 9.24
C GLN A 350 0.33 27.47 8.75
N ALA A 351 -0.04 26.25 8.33
CA ALA A 351 0.91 25.25 7.84
C ALA A 351 1.65 25.73 6.57
N TYR A 352 0.92 26.34 5.64
CA TYR A 352 1.44 26.79 4.34
C TYR A 352 1.86 28.27 4.33
N ALA A 353 1.95 28.94 5.48
CA ALA A 353 2.29 30.37 5.57
C ALA A 353 3.64 30.74 4.92
N ARG A 354 4.57 29.77 4.87
CA ARG A 354 5.90 29.91 4.24
C ARG A 354 5.99 29.18 2.89
N GLY A 355 4.86 28.79 2.32
CA GLY A 355 4.77 27.92 1.14
C GLY A 355 5.31 26.51 1.40
N VAL A 356 5.46 25.74 0.33
CA VAL A 356 5.91 24.33 0.37
C VAL A 356 7.30 24.17 0.99
N ALA A 357 8.18 25.16 0.81
CA ALA A 357 9.52 25.16 1.38
C ALA A 357 9.54 25.25 2.93
N GLY A 358 8.45 25.73 3.53
CA GLY A 358 8.30 25.81 4.98
C GLY A 358 7.72 24.57 5.65
N LEU A 359 7.28 23.59 4.86
CA LEU A 359 6.72 22.34 5.36
C LEU A 359 7.83 21.41 5.87
N ASP A 360 7.46 20.52 6.78
CA ASP A 360 8.25 19.30 7.05
C ASP A 360 8.44 18.52 5.74
N GLN A 361 9.66 18.54 5.22
CA GLN A 361 9.99 17.97 3.91
C GLN A 361 9.89 16.45 3.89
N THR A 362 10.07 15.78 5.03
CA THR A 362 9.98 14.31 5.11
C THR A 362 8.54 13.85 5.00
N ILE A 363 7.62 14.52 5.70
CA ILE A 363 6.17 14.25 5.60
C ILE A 363 5.67 14.65 4.22
N TRP A 364 6.02 15.86 3.77
CA TRP A 364 5.55 16.40 2.49
C TRP A 364 5.99 15.55 1.30
N HIS A 365 7.26 15.13 1.27
CA HIS A 365 7.79 14.32 0.17
C HIS A 365 7.04 12.99 0.01
N GLN A 366 6.71 12.30 1.11
CA GLN A 366 5.94 11.05 1.05
C GLN A 366 4.54 11.27 0.49
N ILE A 367 3.82 12.27 1.02
CA ILE A 367 2.46 12.62 0.54
C ILE A 367 2.49 12.99 -0.94
N HIS A 368 3.46 13.79 -1.36
CA HIS A 368 3.59 14.27 -2.75
C HIS A 368 3.91 13.13 -3.74
N ILE A 369 4.51 12.02 -3.28
CA ILE A 369 4.73 10.83 -4.10
C ILE A 369 3.47 9.94 -4.12
N ASP A 370 2.74 9.82 -3.02
CA ASP A 370 1.61 8.90 -2.89
C ASP A 370 0.31 9.44 -3.50
N VAL A 371 0.03 10.75 -3.37
CA VAL A 371 -1.21 11.36 -3.87
C VAL A 371 -1.40 11.17 -5.38
N PRO A 372 -0.41 11.43 -6.27
CA PRO A 372 -0.57 11.21 -7.71
C PRO A 372 -0.83 9.74 -8.08
N ARG A 373 -0.45 8.80 -7.21
CA ARG A 373 -0.62 7.34 -7.40
C ARG A 373 -1.87 6.79 -6.70
N THR A 374 -2.65 7.65 -6.06
CA THR A 374 -3.90 7.29 -5.38
C THR A 374 -5.01 7.11 -6.43
N ASN A 375 -5.68 5.95 -6.40
CA ASN A 375 -6.77 5.61 -7.33
C ASN A 375 -6.53 5.97 -8.83
N PRO A 376 -5.43 5.51 -9.48
CA PRO A 376 -5.07 5.88 -10.86
C PRO A 376 -6.10 5.51 -11.95
N GLY A 377 -7.08 4.66 -11.64
CA GLY A 377 -8.15 4.30 -12.57
C GLY A 377 -9.34 5.27 -12.59
N ILE A 378 -9.39 6.23 -11.66
CA ILE A 378 -10.52 7.14 -11.48
C ILE A 378 -10.06 8.57 -11.81
N ALA A 379 -10.73 9.20 -12.78
CA ALA A 379 -10.32 10.51 -13.32
C ALA A 379 -10.29 11.61 -12.26
N LEU A 380 -11.25 11.60 -11.33
CA LEU A 380 -11.35 12.55 -10.21
C LEU A 380 -10.00 12.76 -9.49
N TYR A 381 -9.26 11.70 -9.21
CA TYR A 381 -7.99 11.78 -8.45
C TYR A 381 -6.77 12.10 -9.32
N GLN A 382 -6.95 12.20 -10.63
CA GLN A 382 -5.91 12.61 -11.57
C GLN A 382 -5.92 14.12 -11.85
N TYR A 383 -6.99 14.82 -11.46
CA TYR A 383 -7.03 16.29 -11.54
C TYR A 383 -6.13 16.94 -10.49
N GLU A 384 -5.37 17.94 -10.92
CA GLU A 384 -4.43 18.68 -10.07
C GLU A 384 -5.14 19.30 -8.86
N THR A 385 -6.33 19.87 -9.05
CA THR A 385 -7.12 20.46 -7.96
C THR A 385 -7.49 19.44 -6.88
N THR A 386 -7.81 18.21 -7.27
CA THR A 386 -8.07 17.12 -6.33
C THR A 386 -6.79 16.75 -5.58
N GLN A 387 -5.69 16.54 -6.30
CA GLN A 387 -4.40 16.17 -5.71
C GLN A 387 -3.94 17.20 -4.68
N GLN A 388 -3.98 18.49 -5.03
CA GLN A 388 -3.64 19.56 -4.09
C GLN A 388 -4.54 19.59 -2.84
N SER A 389 -5.82 19.24 -2.99
CA SER A 389 -6.77 19.15 -1.86
C SER A 389 -6.43 17.97 -0.94
N LEU A 390 -6.14 16.80 -1.51
CA LEU A 390 -5.71 15.62 -0.75
C LEU A 390 -4.37 15.86 -0.05
N GLU A 391 -3.40 16.48 -0.72
CA GLU A 391 -2.10 16.85 -0.14
C GLU A 391 -2.28 17.71 1.11
N ARG A 392 -3.14 18.74 1.06
CA ARG A 392 -3.44 19.59 2.22
C ARG A 392 -4.12 18.83 3.36
N ILE A 393 -5.14 18.02 3.05
CA ILE A 393 -5.85 17.23 4.05
C ILE A 393 -4.88 16.31 4.79
N LEU A 394 -4.08 15.54 4.04
CA LEU A 394 -3.15 14.57 4.58
C LEU A 394 -2.02 15.24 5.35
N TYR A 395 -1.50 16.36 4.85
CA TYR A 395 -0.41 17.08 5.51
C TYR A 395 -0.87 17.68 6.84
N VAL A 396 -2.02 18.39 6.84
CA VAL A 396 -2.58 18.98 8.08
C VAL A 396 -2.93 17.88 9.09
N TRP A 397 -3.42 16.73 8.62
CA TRP A 397 -3.67 15.59 9.52
C TRP A 397 -2.37 15.07 10.14
N ALA A 398 -1.34 14.82 9.32
CA ALA A 398 -0.06 14.27 9.77
C ALA A 398 0.63 15.14 10.82
N ILE A 399 0.70 16.46 10.62
CA ILE A 399 1.35 17.36 11.58
C ILE A 399 0.56 17.51 12.90
N ARG A 400 -0.75 17.27 12.88
CA ARG A 400 -1.59 17.27 14.09
C ARG A 400 -1.50 15.97 14.88
N HIS A 401 -0.97 14.90 14.28
CA HIS A 401 -0.81 13.58 14.88
C HIS A 401 0.65 13.13 14.84
N PRO A 402 1.57 13.79 15.56
CA PRO A 402 3.02 13.53 15.47
C PRO A 402 3.43 12.12 15.90
N ALA A 403 2.60 11.41 16.67
CA ALA A 403 2.84 10.02 17.03
C ALA A 403 2.70 9.04 15.84
N SER A 404 1.96 9.46 14.80
CA SER A 404 1.73 8.69 13.58
C SER A 404 2.46 9.31 12.38
N GLY A 405 2.43 10.65 12.26
CA GLY A 405 2.89 11.33 11.05
C GLY A 405 2.02 10.97 9.84
N TYR A 406 2.62 10.90 8.66
CA TYR A 406 1.96 10.31 7.49
C TYR A 406 2.37 8.85 7.33
N VAL A 407 1.40 7.98 7.10
CA VAL A 407 1.60 6.56 6.80
C VAL A 407 0.87 6.23 5.50
N GLN A 408 1.57 5.57 4.57
CA GLN A 408 0.99 5.13 3.31
C GLN A 408 -0.26 4.27 3.56
N GLY A 409 -1.35 4.56 2.85
CA GLY A 409 -2.67 3.97 3.05
C GLY A 409 -3.71 4.98 3.55
N ILE A 410 -3.29 6.00 4.32
CA ILE A 410 -4.20 7.07 4.77
C ILE A 410 -4.72 7.90 3.57
N ASN A 411 -3.90 8.03 2.52
CA ASN A 411 -4.29 8.65 1.25
C ASN A 411 -5.48 7.94 0.59
N ASP A 412 -5.62 6.62 0.77
CA ASP A 412 -6.75 5.88 0.23
C ASP A 412 -8.01 6.08 1.09
N ILE A 413 -7.86 6.18 2.42
CA ILE A 413 -8.98 6.36 3.37
C ILE A 413 -9.70 7.71 3.19
N VAL A 414 -9.00 8.76 2.76
CA VAL A 414 -9.63 10.07 2.52
C VAL A 414 -10.51 10.10 1.26
N THR A 415 -10.24 9.21 0.30
CA THR A 415 -10.84 9.26 -1.04
C THR A 415 -12.37 9.09 -1.07
N PRO A 416 -13.01 8.20 -0.27
CA PRO A 416 -14.46 8.07 -0.25
C PRO A 416 -15.14 9.31 0.36
N PHE A 417 -14.54 9.93 1.38
CA PHE A 417 -15.07 11.17 1.95
C PHE A 417 -15.09 12.29 0.93
N PHE A 418 -14.00 12.46 0.18
CA PHE A 418 -13.90 13.48 -0.83
C PHE A 418 -14.96 13.32 -1.92
N THR A 419 -15.14 12.11 -2.45
CA THR A 419 -16.14 11.80 -3.48
C THR A 419 -17.58 11.99 -2.98
N VAL A 420 -17.88 11.53 -1.76
CA VAL A 420 -19.21 11.70 -1.16
C VAL A 420 -19.54 13.17 -0.90
N PHE A 421 -18.59 13.96 -0.40
CA PHE A 421 -18.85 15.38 -0.17
C PHE A 421 -18.89 16.18 -1.48
N LEU A 422 -18.14 15.77 -2.51
CA LEU A 422 -18.24 16.34 -3.84
C LEU A 422 -19.64 16.14 -4.45
N SER A 423 -20.21 14.94 -4.33
CA SER A 423 -21.54 14.62 -4.89
C SER A 423 -22.67 15.48 -4.32
N ALA A 424 -22.48 16.09 -3.14
CA ALA A 424 -23.43 17.03 -2.57
C ALA A 424 -23.62 18.29 -3.43
N TYR A 425 -22.62 18.69 -4.21
CA TYR A 425 -22.57 19.97 -4.94
C TYR A 425 -22.73 19.85 -6.46
N ILE A 426 -22.67 18.63 -6.99
CA ILE A 426 -22.78 18.37 -8.43
C ILE A 426 -23.99 17.48 -8.76
N ASP A 427 -24.44 17.53 -10.02
CA ASP A 427 -25.55 16.76 -10.61
C ASP A 427 -25.06 15.67 -11.59
N CYS A 428 -23.76 15.43 -11.64
CA CYS A 428 -23.12 14.43 -12.50
C CYS A 428 -22.29 13.43 -11.67
N ASP A 429 -21.71 12.44 -12.34
CA ASP A 429 -20.85 11.45 -11.71
C ASP A 429 -19.57 12.11 -11.14
N PRO A 430 -19.36 12.08 -9.81
CA PRO A 430 -18.19 12.68 -9.17
C PRO A 430 -16.86 12.09 -9.65
N GLU A 431 -16.83 10.84 -10.12
CA GLU A 431 -15.58 10.19 -10.52
C GLU A 431 -14.98 10.74 -11.83
N THR A 432 -15.80 11.42 -12.63
CA THR A 432 -15.40 12.02 -13.91
C THR A 432 -15.39 13.54 -13.88
N TYR A 433 -15.79 14.14 -12.76
CA TYR A 433 -15.92 15.58 -12.61
C TYR A 433 -14.59 16.22 -12.19
N ASP A 434 -14.22 17.34 -12.82
CA ASP A 434 -13.04 18.13 -12.47
C ASP A 434 -13.38 19.16 -11.38
N PRO A 435 -12.89 18.99 -10.13
CA PRO A 435 -13.15 19.95 -9.06
C PRO A 435 -12.58 21.35 -9.30
N GLY A 436 -11.65 21.51 -10.25
CA GLY A 436 -11.15 22.82 -10.69
C GLY A 436 -12.25 23.72 -11.27
N SER A 437 -13.38 23.14 -11.66
CA SER A 437 -14.57 23.88 -12.13
C SER A 437 -15.46 24.40 -10.98
N LEU A 438 -15.20 24.01 -9.73
CA LEU A 438 -15.97 24.48 -8.57
C LEU A 438 -15.49 25.86 -8.09
N PRO A 439 -16.40 26.68 -7.53
CA PRO A 439 -15.99 27.84 -6.74
C PRO A 439 -15.08 27.40 -5.58
N LYS A 440 -14.04 28.20 -5.29
CA LYS A 440 -13.04 27.88 -4.27
C LYS A 440 -13.66 27.67 -2.89
N GLU A 441 -14.72 28.41 -2.57
CA GLU A 441 -15.45 28.30 -1.31
C GLU A 441 -16.09 26.92 -1.13
N VAL A 442 -16.58 26.32 -2.22
CA VAL A 442 -17.16 24.98 -2.22
C VAL A 442 -16.08 23.92 -2.05
N LEU A 443 -14.96 24.07 -2.76
CA LEU A 443 -13.83 23.16 -2.63
C LEU A 443 -13.26 23.17 -1.21
N ASN A 444 -13.11 24.35 -0.60
CA ASN A 444 -12.67 24.50 0.79
C ASN A 444 -13.60 23.78 1.78
N VAL A 445 -14.91 23.81 1.53
CA VAL A 445 -15.91 23.11 2.34
C VAL A 445 -15.78 21.59 2.20
N ILE A 446 -15.68 21.08 0.97
CA ILE A 446 -15.47 19.65 0.68
C ILE A 446 -14.19 19.16 1.36
N GLU A 447 -13.11 19.94 1.24
CA GLU A 447 -11.80 19.64 1.83
C GLU A 447 -11.87 19.56 3.36
N ALA A 448 -12.47 20.57 4.00
CA ALA A 448 -12.61 20.62 5.45
C ALA A 448 -13.50 19.50 6.01
N ASP A 449 -14.63 19.21 5.36
CA ASP A 449 -15.55 18.16 5.80
C ASP A 449 -14.91 16.77 5.63
N SER A 450 -14.14 16.57 4.55
CA SER A 450 -13.32 15.36 4.34
C SER A 450 -12.28 15.19 5.44
N PHE A 451 -11.55 16.26 5.78
CA PHE A 451 -10.55 16.25 6.85
C PHE A 451 -11.15 15.86 8.21
N TRP A 452 -12.30 16.43 8.59
CA TRP A 452 -12.90 16.13 9.89
C TRP A 452 -13.50 14.74 9.96
N CYS A 453 -14.10 14.23 8.87
CA CYS A 453 -14.60 12.87 8.83
C CYS A 453 -13.46 11.83 8.82
N LEU A 454 -12.39 12.09 8.07
CA LEU A 454 -11.16 11.31 8.13
C LEU A 454 -10.61 11.27 9.56
N SER A 455 -10.49 12.44 10.21
CA SER A 455 -9.98 12.52 11.58
C SER A 455 -10.83 11.70 12.55
N LYS A 456 -12.17 11.78 12.43
CA LYS A 456 -13.11 11.00 13.26
C LYS A 456 -13.00 9.51 13.04
N LEU A 457 -12.76 9.08 11.81
CA LEU A 457 -12.51 7.68 11.51
C LEU A 457 -11.19 7.23 12.14
N LEU A 458 -10.11 7.97 11.90
CA LEU A 458 -8.78 7.60 12.37
C LEU A 458 -8.65 7.64 13.90
N ASP A 459 -9.45 8.44 14.61
CA ASP A 459 -9.52 8.45 16.08
C ASP A 459 -9.78 7.05 16.69
N GLY A 460 -10.54 6.19 16.00
CA GLY A 460 -10.84 4.82 16.46
C GLY A 460 -9.76 3.77 16.12
N ILE A 461 -8.72 4.16 15.37
CA ILE A 461 -7.65 3.28 14.88
C ILE A 461 -6.28 3.96 14.89
N GLN A 462 -6.06 4.95 15.77
CA GLN A 462 -4.83 5.74 15.76
C GLN A 462 -3.58 4.86 15.94
N ASP A 463 -3.69 3.83 16.76
CA ASP A 463 -2.63 2.86 17.07
C ASP A 463 -2.25 1.97 15.87
N ASN A 464 -3.08 1.89 14.82
CA ASN A 464 -2.72 1.27 13.55
C ASN A 464 -1.60 2.04 12.82
N TYR A 465 -1.48 3.34 13.06
CA TYR A 465 -0.54 4.22 12.35
C TYR A 465 0.58 4.75 13.22
N THR A 466 0.62 4.41 14.51
CA THR A 466 1.76 4.72 15.38
C THR A 466 2.98 3.85 15.09
N PHE A 467 4.16 4.23 15.60
CA PHE A 467 5.40 3.48 15.42
C PHE A 467 5.22 1.98 15.73
N ALA A 468 5.72 1.12 14.82
CA ALA A 468 5.58 -0.33 14.84
C ALA A 468 4.13 -0.88 14.72
N GLN A 469 3.15 -0.03 14.44
CA GLN A 469 1.75 -0.38 14.10
C GLN A 469 1.12 -1.43 15.05
N PRO A 470 1.17 -1.24 16.39
CA PRO A 470 0.67 -2.21 17.35
C PRO A 470 -0.82 -2.55 17.19
N GLY A 471 -1.62 -1.60 16.69
CA GLY A 471 -3.04 -1.84 16.40
C GLY A 471 -3.27 -2.88 15.32
N ILE A 472 -2.52 -2.79 14.22
CA ILE A 472 -2.56 -3.77 13.12
C ILE A 472 -2.16 -5.16 13.62
N GLN A 473 -1.09 -5.25 14.43
CA GLN A 473 -0.65 -6.51 15.00
C GLN A 473 -1.72 -7.16 15.90
N ARG A 474 -2.40 -6.36 16.73
CA ARG A 474 -3.54 -6.84 17.55
C ARG A 474 -4.70 -7.31 16.68
N GLN A 475 -5.07 -6.52 15.68
CA GLN A 475 -6.15 -6.86 14.73
C GLN A 475 -5.87 -8.19 14.01
N ILE A 476 -4.65 -8.40 13.53
CA ILE A 476 -4.23 -9.67 12.90
C ILE A 476 -4.30 -10.84 13.88
N SER A 477 -3.85 -10.65 15.12
CA SER A 477 -3.93 -11.69 16.15
C SER A 477 -5.38 -12.08 16.44
N THR A 478 -6.26 -11.09 16.60
CA THR A 478 -7.70 -11.32 16.85
C THR A 478 -8.38 -11.99 15.67
N LEU A 479 -8.09 -11.57 14.43
CA LEU A 479 -8.62 -12.20 13.22
C LEU A 479 -8.21 -13.67 13.12
N LYS A 480 -6.94 -13.97 13.42
CA LYS A 480 -6.42 -15.34 13.43
C LYS A 480 -7.18 -16.22 14.44
N ASP A 481 -7.40 -15.72 15.65
CA ASP A 481 -8.15 -16.46 16.68
C ASP A 481 -9.61 -16.65 16.28
N LEU A 482 -10.24 -15.63 15.69
CA LEU A 482 -11.60 -15.70 15.17
C LEU A 482 -11.73 -16.78 14.08
N ILE A 483 -10.84 -16.78 13.08
CA ILE A 483 -10.87 -17.78 12.01
C ILE A 483 -10.65 -19.19 12.56
N ASN A 484 -9.72 -19.37 13.50
CA ASN A 484 -9.50 -20.69 14.13
C ASN A 484 -10.77 -21.20 14.84
N ARG A 485 -11.54 -20.31 15.48
CA ARG A 485 -12.82 -20.66 16.12
C ARG A 485 -13.90 -21.00 15.09
N ILE A 486 -13.98 -20.25 13.99
CA ILE A 486 -14.92 -20.52 12.89
C ILE A 486 -14.62 -21.88 12.24
N ASP A 487 -13.37 -22.16 11.92
CA ASP A 487 -12.92 -23.43 11.34
C ASP A 487 -13.20 -24.62 12.26
N ALA A 488 -13.02 -24.44 13.58
CA ALA A 488 -13.27 -25.50 14.56
C ALA A 488 -14.75 -25.96 14.60
N ILE A 489 -15.70 -25.06 14.33
CA ILE A 489 -17.14 -25.35 14.33
C ILE A 489 -17.59 -25.97 13.00
N SER A 490 -16.89 -25.65 11.89
CA SER A 490 -17.29 -26.04 10.54
C SER A 490 -17.12 -27.54 10.21
N ASN A 491 -16.50 -28.36 11.07
CA ASN A 491 -16.35 -29.82 10.93
C ASN A 491 -15.90 -30.31 9.52
N THR A 492 -15.19 -29.47 8.77
CA THR A 492 -14.71 -29.81 7.42
C THR A 492 -13.35 -30.50 7.52
N SER A 493 -13.39 -31.84 7.56
CA SER A 493 -12.31 -32.82 7.31
C SER A 493 -10.95 -32.64 8.05
N PRO A 494 -10.33 -33.71 8.59
CA PRO A 494 -9.07 -33.62 9.35
C PRO A 494 -7.83 -33.12 8.56
N GLY A 495 -7.95 -32.88 7.25
CA GLY A 495 -6.84 -32.63 6.33
C GLY A 495 -6.62 -31.18 5.90
N GLY A 496 -7.44 -30.22 6.32
CA GLY A 496 -7.36 -28.86 5.79
C GLY A 496 -7.90 -27.79 6.72
N ARG A 497 -7.25 -27.57 7.87
CA ARG A 497 -7.41 -26.28 8.57
C ARG A 497 -7.10 -25.17 7.56
N LEU A 498 -7.93 -24.13 7.48
CA LEU A 498 -7.53 -22.89 6.83
C LEU A 498 -6.32 -22.41 7.64
N ARG A 499 -5.12 -22.81 7.21
CA ARG A 499 -3.90 -22.30 7.79
C ARG A 499 -3.94 -20.84 7.38
N VAL A 500 -4.39 -19.99 8.31
CA VAL A 500 -4.25 -18.54 8.25
C VAL A 500 -2.75 -18.27 8.34
N TYR A 501 -2.05 -18.67 7.28
CA TYR A 501 -0.69 -18.30 7.00
C TYR A 501 -0.80 -16.86 6.61
N SER A 502 -0.62 -15.96 7.58
CA SER A 502 -0.18 -14.60 7.31
C SER A 502 -0.96 -13.94 6.16
N VAL A 503 -2.29 -14.14 6.13
CA VAL A 503 -3.18 -13.28 5.37
C VAL A 503 -3.32 -12.00 6.18
N CYS A 504 -2.17 -11.37 6.39
CA CYS A 504 -2.05 -9.98 6.69
C CYS A 504 -2.29 -9.29 5.35
N LEU A 505 -3.55 -9.21 4.94
CA LEU A 505 -3.90 -7.97 4.27
C LEU A 505 -3.94 -6.97 5.43
N PRO A 506 -3.06 -5.95 5.46
CA PRO A 506 -3.33 -4.77 6.27
C PRO A 506 -4.81 -4.46 6.16
N VAL A 507 -5.46 -4.16 7.27
CA VAL A 507 -6.84 -3.66 7.26
C VAL A 507 -7.01 -2.57 6.18
N ASP A 508 -5.96 -1.76 5.99
CA ASP A 508 -5.80 -0.78 4.91
C ASP A 508 -5.76 -1.38 3.49
N GLU A 509 -5.13 -2.55 3.27
CA GLU A 509 -5.16 -3.26 1.98
C GLU A 509 -6.45 -4.05 1.76
N LEU A 510 -7.22 -4.45 2.79
CA LEU A 510 -8.57 -4.97 2.58
C LEU A 510 -9.55 -3.84 2.23
N PHE A 511 -9.34 -2.65 2.79
CA PHE A 511 -9.94 -1.40 2.32
C PHE A 511 -9.54 -1.07 0.88
N ALA A 512 -8.24 -1.15 0.54
CA ALA A 512 -7.74 -0.80 -0.78
C ALA A 512 -8.00 -1.88 -1.84
N ASN A 513 -8.08 -3.17 -1.49
CA ASN A 513 -8.45 -4.26 -2.41
C ASN A 513 -9.97 -4.36 -2.61
N ALA A 514 -10.76 -3.59 -1.83
CA ALA A 514 -12.10 -3.24 -2.22
C ALA A 514 -12.15 -2.23 -3.40
N ARG A 515 -10.99 -1.80 -3.94
CA ARG A 515 -10.90 -1.04 -5.22
C ARG A 515 -11.53 -1.76 -6.40
N ASP A 516 -11.45 -3.09 -6.44
CA ASP A 516 -12.04 -3.85 -7.54
C ASP A 516 -13.54 -4.03 -7.33
N VAL A 517 -14.11 -3.79 -6.15
CA VAL A 517 -15.56 -3.65 -6.07
C VAL A 517 -15.92 -2.31 -6.66
N SER A 518 -16.74 -2.33 -7.72
CA SER A 518 -17.31 -1.13 -8.35
C SER A 518 -17.88 -0.13 -7.32
N GLN A 519 -18.01 1.13 -7.73
CA GLN A 519 -18.57 2.32 -7.03
C GLN A 519 -19.56 2.10 -5.86
N GLU A 520 -20.33 1.00 -5.85
CA GLU A 520 -21.21 0.59 -4.77
C GLU A 520 -20.51 0.25 -3.45
N TYR A 521 -19.28 -0.27 -3.41
CA TYR A 521 -18.64 -0.63 -2.11
C TYR A 521 -18.30 0.58 -1.25
N HIS A 522 -17.67 1.60 -1.85
CA HIS A 522 -17.33 2.86 -1.17
C HIS A 522 -18.59 3.66 -0.81
N SER A 523 -19.70 3.40 -1.52
CA SER A 523 -21.02 3.99 -1.29
C SER A 523 -21.88 3.22 -0.27
N ASN A 524 -21.53 1.96 0.05
CA ASN A 524 -22.33 1.06 0.88
C ASN A 524 -22.05 1.22 2.37
N VAL A 525 -22.98 1.93 3.01
CA VAL A 525 -22.94 2.35 4.42
C VAL A 525 -23.07 1.21 5.42
N GLY A 526 -23.43 -0.01 5.03
CA GLY A 526 -23.45 -1.15 5.96
C GLY A 526 -22.07 -1.43 6.59
N TYR A 527 -21.00 -1.03 5.92
CA TYR A 527 -19.64 -1.06 6.46
C TYR A 527 -19.43 0.01 7.56
N LEU A 528 -19.93 1.24 7.34
CA LEU A 528 -20.03 2.33 8.32
C LEU A 528 -20.98 2.05 9.49
N PHE A 529 -21.89 1.11 9.31
CA PHE A 529 -22.85 0.76 10.34
C PHE A 529 -22.21 -0.02 11.49
N GLY A 530 -21.23 -0.89 11.20
CA GLY A 530 -20.38 -1.45 12.25
C GLY A 530 -19.55 -0.39 12.98
N MET A 531 -19.29 0.73 12.31
CA MET A 531 -18.40 1.80 12.77
C MET A 531 -19.00 2.68 13.88
N ALA A 532 -20.29 2.56 14.16
CA ALA A 532 -20.99 3.59 14.92
C ALA A 532 -21.61 3.08 16.24
N GLU A 533 -21.49 1.82 16.64
CA GLU A 533 -21.98 1.40 17.97
C GLU A 533 -21.22 2.12 19.10
N ASP A 534 -19.88 2.18 19.03
CA ASP A 534 -18.97 2.80 20.00
C ASP A 534 -17.65 3.28 19.33
N SER A 535 -16.73 3.92 20.07
CA SER A 535 -15.43 4.41 19.55
C SER A 535 -14.58 3.36 18.85
N ASP A 536 -14.77 2.09 19.21
CA ASP A 536 -14.02 0.95 18.71
C ASP A 536 -14.83 0.13 17.67
N GLY A 537 -16.06 0.55 17.35
CA GLY A 537 -16.98 -0.22 16.51
C GLY A 537 -16.41 -0.53 15.13
N PHE A 538 -15.65 0.42 14.56
CA PHE A 538 -15.00 0.24 13.28
C PHE A 538 -13.91 -0.82 13.33
N SER A 539 -12.97 -0.68 14.27
CA SER A 539 -11.82 -1.58 14.39
C SER A 539 -12.27 -3.02 14.66
N GLU A 540 -13.39 -3.18 15.36
CA GLU A 540 -13.94 -4.49 15.69
C GLU A 540 -14.81 -5.11 14.61
N PHE A 541 -15.83 -4.41 14.10
CA PHE A 541 -16.70 -4.99 13.06
C PHE A 541 -15.93 -5.31 11.79
N HIS A 542 -14.92 -4.48 11.47
CA HIS A 542 -14.03 -4.73 10.34
C HIS A 542 -13.39 -6.13 10.40
N LEU A 543 -12.99 -6.61 11.59
CA LEU A 543 -12.42 -7.97 11.74
C LEU A 543 -13.40 -9.06 11.31
N TYR A 544 -14.70 -8.89 11.58
CA TYR A 544 -15.73 -9.83 11.15
C TYR A 544 -15.99 -9.76 9.65
N VAL A 545 -15.86 -8.58 9.05
CA VAL A 545 -15.91 -8.42 7.58
C VAL A 545 -14.71 -9.12 6.93
N CYS A 546 -13.49 -8.94 7.46
CA CYS A 546 -12.31 -9.69 7.04
C CYS A 546 -12.55 -11.20 7.14
N ALA A 547 -13.12 -11.64 8.26
CA ALA A 547 -13.39 -13.06 8.48
C ALA A 547 -14.41 -13.62 7.46
N ALA A 548 -15.51 -12.90 7.21
CA ALA A 548 -16.49 -13.28 6.19
C ALA A 548 -15.86 -13.37 4.80
N PHE A 549 -15.00 -12.42 4.42
CA PHE A 549 -14.24 -12.46 3.16
C PHE A 549 -13.37 -13.72 3.03
N LEU A 550 -12.61 -14.05 4.08
CA LEU A 550 -11.75 -15.22 4.10
C LEU A 550 -12.54 -16.53 4.05
N VAL A 551 -13.69 -16.58 4.74
CA VAL A 551 -14.58 -17.74 4.72
C VAL A 551 -15.19 -17.93 3.34
N LYS A 552 -15.68 -16.86 2.68
CA LYS A 552 -16.27 -16.89 1.34
C LYS A 552 -15.36 -17.54 0.30
N TRP A 553 -14.07 -17.28 0.37
CA TRP A 553 -13.07 -17.82 -0.55
C TRP A 553 -12.25 -18.98 0.02
N SER A 554 -12.64 -19.53 1.17
CA SER A 554 -11.84 -20.51 1.92
C SER A 554 -11.48 -21.75 1.12
N GLU A 555 -12.42 -22.34 0.37
CA GLU A 555 -12.14 -23.51 -0.48
C GLU A 555 -11.07 -23.22 -1.54
N LYS A 556 -11.18 -22.05 -2.19
CA LYS A 556 -10.25 -21.61 -3.22
C LYS A 556 -8.87 -21.32 -2.62
N ILE A 557 -8.82 -20.60 -1.50
CA ILE A 557 -7.60 -20.29 -0.75
C ILE A 557 -6.89 -21.58 -0.29
N ARG A 558 -7.63 -22.58 0.21
CA ARG A 558 -7.07 -23.87 0.66
C ARG A 558 -6.41 -24.67 -0.47
N SER A 559 -6.81 -24.44 -1.72
CA SER A 559 -6.24 -25.10 -2.90
C SER A 559 -4.99 -24.42 -3.47
N MET A 560 -4.70 -23.19 -3.02
CA MET A 560 -3.60 -22.36 -3.54
C MET A 560 -2.31 -22.56 -2.75
N ASP A 561 -1.17 -22.39 -3.43
CA ASP A 561 0.11 -22.21 -2.73
C ASP A 561 0.19 -20.80 -2.15
N PHE A 562 1.17 -20.53 -1.27
CA PHE A 562 1.27 -19.24 -0.58
C PHE A 562 1.28 -18.04 -1.56
N GLN A 563 2.01 -18.16 -2.67
CA GLN A 563 2.09 -17.09 -3.66
C GLN A 563 0.75 -16.86 -4.36
N GLY A 564 0.05 -17.95 -4.71
CA GLY A 564 -1.32 -17.89 -5.23
C GLY A 564 -2.27 -17.22 -4.25
N ILE A 565 -2.17 -17.54 -2.95
CA ILE A 565 -2.93 -16.90 -1.88
C ILE A 565 -2.65 -15.39 -1.84
N MET A 566 -1.37 -14.98 -1.80
CA MET A 566 -1.00 -13.56 -1.74
C MET A 566 -1.52 -12.79 -2.95
N MET A 567 -1.29 -13.30 -4.17
CA MET A 567 -1.78 -12.66 -5.40
C MET A 567 -3.31 -12.60 -5.45
N PHE A 568 -3.99 -13.67 -5.01
CA PHE A 568 -5.44 -13.73 -4.99
C PHE A 568 -6.04 -12.73 -4.00
N LEU A 569 -5.43 -12.58 -2.82
CA LEU A 569 -5.87 -11.64 -1.80
C LEU A 569 -5.57 -10.18 -2.16
N GLN A 570 -4.49 -9.95 -2.91
CA GLN A 570 -4.14 -8.63 -3.48
C GLN A 570 -5.01 -8.23 -4.68
N SER A 571 -5.77 -9.16 -5.26
CA SER A 571 -6.70 -8.89 -6.36
C SER A 571 -7.84 -9.90 -6.31
N LEU A 572 -8.73 -9.70 -5.33
CA LEU A 572 -9.91 -10.53 -5.18
C LEU A 572 -10.83 -10.31 -6.40
N PRO A 573 -11.48 -11.36 -6.92
CA PRO A 573 -12.34 -11.27 -8.09
C PRO A 573 -13.67 -10.59 -7.74
N THR A 574 -13.58 -9.29 -7.49
CA THR A 574 -14.66 -8.42 -6.99
C THR A 574 -15.06 -7.35 -8.00
N SER A 575 -14.40 -7.31 -9.18
CA SER A 575 -14.70 -6.40 -10.31
C SER A 575 -16.18 -6.26 -10.65
N ASN A 576 -16.93 -7.35 -10.48
CA ASN A 576 -18.33 -7.44 -10.87
C ASN A 576 -19.28 -7.44 -9.67
N TRP A 577 -18.77 -7.22 -8.45
CA TRP A 577 -19.61 -7.17 -7.26
C TRP A 577 -20.49 -5.93 -7.30
N GLY A 578 -21.76 -6.13 -6.99
CA GLY A 578 -22.73 -5.07 -6.79
C GLY A 578 -23.26 -5.04 -5.36
N TYR A 579 -24.28 -4.22 -5.13
CA TYR A 579 -24.90 -4.00 -3.83
C TYR A 579 -25.30 -5.31 -3.12
N GLU A 580 -25.86 -6.28 -3.84
CA GLU A 580 -26.30 -7.57 -3.26
C GLU A 580 -25.14 -8.39 -2.70
N ASP A 581 -23.99 -8.41 -3.38
CA ASP A 581 -22.79 -9.12 -2.90
C ASP A 581 -22.27 -8.50 -1.60
N ILE A 582 -22.38 -7.17 -1.48
CA ILE A 582 -21.91 -6.42 -0.31
C ILE A 582 -22.87 -6.60 0.85
N GLU A 583 -24.18 -6.52 0.61
CA GLU A 583 -25.18 -6.80 1.63
C GLU A 583 -25.03 -8.22 2.18
N LEU A 584 -24.77 -9.21 1.31
CA LEU A 584 -24.54 -10.59 1.72
C LEU A 584 -23.29 -10.72 2.61
N LEU A 585 -22.16 -10.16 2.17
CA LEU A 585 -20.91 -10.18 2.93
C LEU A 585 -21.08 -9.54 4.32
N LEU A 586 -21.70 -8.37 4.39
CA LEU A 586 -21.91 -7.66 5.66
C LEU A 586 -22.90 -8.40 6.57
N SER A 587 -23.90 -9.07 5.99
CA SER A 587 -24.82 -9.94 6.74
C SER A 587 -24.10 -11.16 7.32
N GLU A 588 -23.21 -11.79 6.56
CA GLU A 588 -22.34 -12.87 7.05
C GLU A 588 -21.44 -12.38 8.19
N ALA A 589 -20.80 -11.22 8.02
CA ALA A 589 -19.97 -10.60 9.05
C ALA A 589 -20.77 -10.32 10.34
N TYR A 590 -22.00 -9.82 10.23
CA TYR A 590 -22.87 -9.58 11.38
C TYR A 590 -23.27 -10.87 12.11
N ILE A 591 -23.56 -11.93 11.36
CA ILE A 591 -23.81 -13.26 11.93
C ILE A 591 -22.55 -13.74 12.68
N LEU A 592 -21.36 -13.62 12.09
CA LEU A 592 -20.11 -13.96 12.74
C LEU A 592 -19.89 -13.15 14.03
N LYS A 593 -20.11 -11.83 14.00
CA LYS A 593 -20.06 -10.99 15.21
C LYS A 593 -21.01 -11.53 16.28
N SER A 594 -22.28 -11.74 15.93
CA SER A 594 -23.31 -12.22 16.87
C SER A 594 -22.97 -13.57 17.49
N LEU A 595 -22.32 -14.46 16.74
CA LEU A 595 -21.94 -15.80 17.21
C LEU A 595 -20.68 -15.80 18.08
N PHE A 596 -19.68 -14.96 17.78
CA PHE A 596 -18.33 -15.10 18.35
C PHE A 596 -17.89 -13.96 19.30
N HIS A 597 -18.52 -12.79 19.23
CA HIS A 597 -18.13 -11.57 19.96
C HIS A 597 -18.30 -11.69 21.49
N ASN A 598 -19.37 -12.36 21.94
CA ASN A 598 -19.63 -12.61 23.38
C ASN A 598 -19.53 -14.08 23.80
N ALA A 599 -19.15 -14.99 22.90
CA ALA A 599 -19.06 -16.40 23.23
C ALA A 599 -17.83 -16.66 24.11
N PRO A 600 -18.01 -17.05 25.40
CA PRO A 600 -16.90 -17.46 26.26
C PRO A 600 -16.21 -18.69 25.66
N ASN A 601 -15.01 -19.00 26.16
CA ASN A 601 -14.19 -20.19 25.85
C ASN A 601 -14.87 -21.56 26.13
N HIS A 602 -16.15 -21.74 25.85
CA HIS A 602 -16.92 -22.95 26.11
C HIS A 602 -16.57 -24.14 25.19
N LEU A 603 -15.74 -23.94 24.16
CA LEU A 603 -15.23 -25.03 23.32
C LEU A 603 -13.82 -25.52 23.72
N SER A 604 -13.31 -25.11 24.89
CA SER A 604 -12.00 -25.57 25.39
C SER A 604 -12.01 -26.94 26.09
N ARG A 605 -13.15 -27.65 26.13
CA ARG A 605 -13.22 -29.05 26.60
C ARG A 605 -14.34 -29.83 25.91
N ALA A 606 -13.98 -30.60 24.89
CA ALA A 606 -14.59 -31.89 24.57
C ALA A 606 -13.56 -32.75 23.85
#